data_AF-A0A7V4WGC6-F1
#
_entry.id   AF-A0A7V4WGC6-F1
#
_cell.length_a   1.000
_cell.length_b   1.000
_cell.length_c   1.000
_cell.angle_alpha   90.00
_cell.angle_beta   90.00
_cell.angle_gamma   90.00
#
_symmetry.space_group_name_H-M   'P 1'
#
loop_
_entity.id
_entity.type
_entity.pdbx_description
1 polymer ?
#
loop_
_entity_poly.entity_id
_entity_poly.type
_entity_poly.pdbx_seq_one_letter_code
_entity_poly.pdbx_strand_id
1 'polypeptide(L)'
;MNEKIPQEIIDAVNTLELWEKSINLSEKNRDFEDAMDILNEYAKDNNYISLHPYIKNIKKTYTRKLIEKLPALQHLQIDEWVDYTKILLLTVPEEVELITKEAPQLKKNVVNFIEIWRDEFVRIINPKNNSL
;
A
#
# COMPACT_ATOMS: atom_id res chain seq x y z
N MET A 1 6.25 -22.55 22.83
CA MET A 1 4.83 -22.67 22.44
C MET A 1 4.79 -22.26 20.99
N ASN A 2 4.44 -23.15 20.05
CA ASN A 2 4.20 -22.73 18.67
C ASN A 2 2.81 -22.08 18.66
N GLU A 3 2.77 -20.76 18.74
CA GLU A 3 1.54 -20.01 18.59
C GLU A 3 0.95 -20.31 17.20
N LYS A 4 -0.31 -20.75 17.16
CA LYS A 4 -0.98 -21.03 15.90
C LYS A 4 -1.28 -19.69 15.23
N ILE A 5 -0.88 -19.52 13.98
CA ILE A 5 -1.20 -18.32 13.20
C ILE A 5 -2.73 -18.23 13.04
N PRO A 6 -3.37 -17.10 13.41
CA PRO A 6 -4.79 -16.85 13.17
C PRO A 6 -5.18 -17.02 11.69
N GLN A 7 -6.41 -17.45 11.44
CA GLN A 7 -6.87 -17.72 10.08
C GLN A 7 -6.92 -16.43 9.25
N GLU A 8 -7.24 -15.32 9.89
CA GLU A 8 -7.30 -13.98 9.30
C GLU A 8 -5.96 -13.52 8.74
N ILE A 9 -4.85 -13.82 9.45
CA ILE A 9 -3.50 -13.55 8.95
C ILE A 9 -3.19 -14.43 7.72
N ILE A 10 -3.60 -15.69 7.75
CA ILE A 10 -3.40 -16.62 6.62
C ILE A 10 -4.18 -16.12 5.40
N ASP A 11 -5.43 -15.72 5.59
CA ASP A 11 -6.31 -15.23 4.53
C ASP A 11 -5.81 -13.90 3.95
N ALA A 12 -5.30 -13.00 4.78
CA ALA A 12 -4.64 -11.77 4.34
C ALA A 12 -3.40 -12.06 3.49
N VAL A 13 -2.55 -13.00 3.91
CA VAL A 13 -1.36 -13.39 3.14
C VAL A 13 -1.76 -14.01 1.80
N ASN A 14 -2.75 -14.90 1.78
CA ASN A 14 -3.27 -15.48 0.53
C ASN A 14 -3.82 -14.41 -0.41
N THR A 15 -4.52 -13.42 0.14
CA THR A 15 -5.06 -12.28 -0.62
C THR A 15 -3.93 -11.48 -1.26
N LEU A 16 -2.85 -11.21 -0.53
CA LEU A 16 -1.65 -10.53 -1.05
C LEU A 16 -0.93 -11.36 -2.14
N GLU A 17 -0.86 -12.68 -1.99
CA GLU A 17 -0.31 -13.57 -3.01
C GLU A 17 -1.12 -13.56 -4.31
N LEU A 18 -2.45 -13.51 -4.20
CA LEU A 18 -3.33 -13.40 -5.37
C LEU A 18 -3.22 -12.02 -6.01
N TRP A 19 -3.17 -10.97 -5.19
CA TRP A 19 -2.94 -9.60 -5.66
C TRP A 19 -1.64 -9.47 -6.46
N GLU A 20 -0.54 -10.06 -5.98
CA GLU A 20 0.76 -9.99 -6.65
C GLU A 20 0.70 -10.58 -8.07
N LYS A 21 -0.03 -11.69 -8.22
CA LYS A 21 -0.22 -12.42 -9.48
C LYS A 21 -1.23 -11.76 -10.41
N SER A 22 -1.98 -10.76 -9.94
CA SER A 22 -2.98 -10.08 -10.76
C SER A 22 -2.34 -9.30 -11.90
N ILE A 23 -2.95 -9.42 -13.07
CA ILE A 23 -2.62 -8.63 -14.27
C ILE A 23 -3.35 -7.28 -14.21
N ASN A 24 -4.58 -7.26 -13.67
CA ASN A 24 -5.36 -6.04 -13.50
C ASN A 24 -5.18 -5.52 -12.08
N LEU A 25 -4.23 -4.59 -11.91
CA LEU A 25 -3.90 -4.06 -10.60
C LEU A 25 -4.96 -3.05 -10.12
N SER A 26 -5.57 -2.28 -11.03
CA SER A 26 -6.48 -1.20 -10.66
C SER A 26 -7.75 -1.71 -9.98
N GLU A 27 -8.30 -2.85 -10.41
CA GLU A 27 -9.45 -3.51 -9.79
C GLU A 27 -9.12 -4.22 -8.46
N LYS A 28 -7.83 -4.32 -8.11
CA LYS A 28 -7.33 -5.15 -7.01
C LYS A 28 -6.62 -4.37 -5.91
N ASN A 29 -6.60 -3.04 -5.99
CA ASN A 29 -6.10 -2.18 -4.92
C ASN A 29 -6.79 -2.43 -3.56
N ARG A 30 -8.10 -2.66 -3.56
CA ARG A 30 -8.88 -2.97 -2.35
C ARG A 30 -8.44 -4.27 -1.68
N ASP A 31 -8.20 -5.33 -2.46
CA ASP A 31 -7.69 -6.61 -1.91
C ASP A 31 -6.34 -6.40 -1.18
N PHE A 32 -5.48 -5.52 -1.68
CA PHE A 32 -4.23 -5.16 -1.00
C PHE A 32 -4.48 -4.34 0.27
N GLU A 33 -5.34 -3.32 0.19
CA GLU A 33 -5.67 -2.47 1.32
C GLU A 33 -6.26 -3.29 2.47
N ASP A 34 -7.30 -4.07 2.20
CA ASP A 34 -8.00 -4.89 3.19
C ASP A 34 -7.06 -5.88 3.87
N ALA A 35 -6.19 -6.55 3.10
CA ALA A 35 -5.21 -7.47 3.65
C ALA A 35 -4.18 -6.74 4.55
N MET A 36 -3.74 -5.53 4.16
CA MET A 36 -2.82 -4.75 4.97
C MET A 36 -3.48 -4.22 6.25
N ASP A 37 -4.77 -3.87 6.21
CA ASP A 37 -5.53 -3.44 7.38
C ASP A 37 -5.66 -4.58 8.40
N ILE A 38 -5.97 -5.80 7.96
CA ILE A 38 -5.95 -6.98 8.83
C ILE A 38 -4.56 -7.14 9.48
N LEU A 39 -3.49 -7.11 8.68
CA LEU A 39 -2.13 -7.23 9.22
C LEU A 39 -1.77 -6.10 10.19
N ASN A 40 -2.25 -4.88 9.94
CA ASN A 40 -2.07 -3.72 10.82
C ASN A 40 -2.76 -3.90 12.17
N GLU A 41 -3.95 -4.50 12.20
CA GLU A 41 -4.67 -4.80 13.44
C GLU A 41 -3.88 -5.79 14.30
N TYR A 42 -3.44 -6.92 13.72
CA TYR A 42 -2.65 -7.91 14.45
C TYR A 42 -1.25 -7.43 14.85
N ALA A 43 -0.64 -6.52 14.07
CA ALA A 43 0.65 -5.91 14.44
C ALA A 43 0.55 -5.01 15.68
N LYS A 44 -0.65 -4.51 16.01
CA LYS A 44 -0.89 -3.66 17.19
C LYS A 44 -1.37 -4.46 18.40
N ASP A 45 -1.81 -5.70 18.21
CA ASP A 45 -2.30 -6.55 19.27
C ASP A 45 -1.14 -7.25 20.02
N ASN A 46 -1.03 -6.94 21.31
CA ASN A 46 0.00 -7.51 22.19
C ASN A 46 -0.23 -9.00 22.52
N ASN A 47 -1.40 -9.54 22.23
CA ASN A 47 -1.66 -10.98 22.38
C ASN A 47 -0.87 -11.80 21.34
N TYR A 48 -0.47 -11.19 20.22
CA TYR A 48 0.20 -11.86 19.09
C TYR A 48 1.65 -11.38 18.89
N ILE A 49 2.33 -10.93 19.94
CA ILE A 49 3.71 -10.39 19.87
C ILE A 49 4.68 -11.35 19.18
N SER A 50 4.51 -12.66 19.36
CA SER A 50 5.40 -13.64 18.74
C SER A 50 5.30 -13.66 17.20
N LEU A 51 4.16 -13.21 16.65
CA LEU A 51 3.89 -13.11 15.22
C LEU A 51 4.27 -11.75 14.63
N HIS A 52 4.54 -10.73 15.45
CA HIS A 52 4.89 -9.39 14.96
C HIS A 52 6.06 -9.38 13.96
N PRO A 53 7.17 -10.12 14.18
CA PRO A 53 8.25 -10.18 13.19
C PRO A 53 7.80 -10.76 11.84
N TYR A 54 6.93 -11.77 11.86
CA TYR A 54 6.37 -12.38 10.66
C TYR A 54 5.49 -11.36 9.91
N ILE A 55 4.53 -10.74 10.61
CA ILE A 55 3.63 -9.73 10.04
C ILE A 55 4.43 -8.58 9.43
N LYS A 56 5.41 -8.05 10.15
CA LYS A 56 6.28 -6.96 9.68
C LYS A 56 6.99 -7.31 8.38
N ASN A 57 7.48 -8.56 8.25
CA ASN A 57 8.15 -9.01 7.03
C ASN A 57 7.17 -9.13 5.86
N ILE A 58 5.96 -9.62 6.08
CA ILE A 58 4.90 -9.68 5.06
C ILE A 58 4.56 -8.27 4.58
N LYS A 59 4.22 -7.36 5.50
CA LYS A 59 3.89 -5.96 5.18
C LYS A 59 4.99 -5.30 4.34
N LYS A 60 6.24 -5.37 4.82
CA LYS A 60 7.40 -4.81 4.10
C LYS A 60 7.57 -5.42 2.70
N THR A 61 7.38 -6.72 2.56
CA THR A 61 7.56 -7.43 1.29
C THR A 61 6.53 -6.96 0.27
N TYR A 62 5.25 -6.96 0.64
CA TYR A 62 4.18 -6.62 -0.30
C TYR A 62 4.09 -5.11 -0.56
N THR A 63 4.38 -4.25 0.43
CA THR A 63 4.53 -2.81 0.17
C THR A 63 5.68 -2.53 -0.80
N ARG A 64 6.80 -3.25 -0.71
CA ARG A 64 7.88 -3.10 -1.70
C ARG A 64 7.42 -3.46 -3.11
N LYS A 65 6.72 -4.60 -3.25
CA LYS A 65 6.15 -5.03 -4.54
C LYS A 65 5.16 -4.01 -5.11
N LEU A 66 4.36 -3.37 -4.25
CA LEU A 66 3.48 -2.27 -4.67
C LEU A 66 4.29 -1.10 -5.21
N ILE A 67 5.31 -0.63 -4.49
CA ILE A 67 6.16 0.48 -4.91
C ILE A 67 6.87 0.18 -6.25
N GLU A 68 7.29 -1.06 -6.45
CA GLU A 68 7.90 -1.52 -7.71
C GLU A 68 6.92 -1.51 -8.89
N LYS A 69 5.62 -1.73 -8.63
CA LYS A 69 4.56 -1.70 -9.65
C LYS A 69 4.06 -0.29 -9.99
N LEU A 70 4.31 0.73 -9.16
CA LEU A 70 3.80 2.10 -9.38
C LEU A 70 4.10 2.70 -10.77
N PRO A 71 5.28 2.49 -11.40
CA PRO A 71 5.53 3.01 -12.74
C PRO A 71 4.58 2.43 -13.82
N ALA A 72 4.02 1.23 -13.61
CA ALA A 72 3.03 0.65 -14.52
C ALA A 72 1.62 1.22 -14.29
N LEU A 73 1.41 1.96 -13.21
CA LEU A 73 0.13 2.54 -12.79
C LEU A 73 -0.01 4.03 -13.16
N GLN A 74 0.81 4.54 -14.10
CA GLN A 74 0.79 5.95 -14.47
C GLN A 74 -0.46 6.40 -15.27
N HIS A 75 -1.23 5.45 -15.79
CA HIS A 75 -2.42 5.69 -16.62
C HIS A 75 -3.74 5.33 -15.94
N LEU A 76 -3.73 5.28 -14.60
CA LEU A 76 -4.95 5.06 -13.81
C LEU A 76 -5.95 6.20 -13.97
N GLN A 77 -7.22 5.88 -13.78
CA GLN A 77 -8.25 6.88 -13.53
C GLN A 77 -8.00 7.57 -12.18
N ILE A 78 -8.55 8.77 -12.01
CA ILE A 78 -8.27 9.60 -10.83
C ILE A 78 -8.72 8.96 -9.52
N ASP A 79 -9.84 8.23 -9.53
CA ASP A 79 -10.36 7.45 -8.41
C ASP A 79 -9.39 6.31 -8.03
N GLU A 80 -8.94 5.55 -9.01
CA GLU A 80 -7.95 4.48 -8.81
C GLU A 80 -6.61 5.03 -8.28
N TRP A 81 -6.17 6.19 -8.79
CA TRP A 81 -4.97 6.87 -8.30
C TRP A 81 -5.11 7.35 -6.85
N VAL A 82 -6.27 7.91 -6.48
CA VAL A 82 -6.57 8.34 -5.11
C VAL A 82 -6.49 7.15 -4.16
N ASP A 83 -7.05 6.00 -4.54
CA ASP A 83 -7.02 4.80 -3.71
C ASP A 83 -5.59 4.30 -3.46
N TYR A 84 -4.73 4.24 -4.49
CA TYR A 84 -3.33 3.86 -4.29
C TYR A 84 -2.56 4.88 -3.45
N THR A 85 -2.87 6.16 -3.62
CA THR A 85 -2.26 7.23 -2.82
C THR A 85 -2.67 7.11 -1.35
N LYS A 86 -3.95 6.80 -1.08
CA LYS A 86 -4.45 6.48 0.26
C LYS A 86 -3.69 5.30 0.87
N ILE A 87 -3.52 4.20 0.12
CA ILE A 87 -2.78 3.01 0.60
C ILE A 87 -1.35 3.41 1.03
N LEU A 88 -0.63 4.13 0.17
CA LEU A 88 0.77 4.50 0.41
C LEU A 88 0.92 5.47 1.59
N LEU A 89 -0.02 6.40 1.79
CA LEU A 89 0.10 7.47 2.78
C LEU A 89 -0.59 7.16 4.11
N LEU A 90 -1.59 6.29 4.12
CA LEU A 90 -2.44 6.05 5.29
C LEU A 90 -2.42 4.58 5.75
N THR A 91 -2.39 3.62 4.84
CA THR A 91 -2.44 2.18 5.18
C THR A 91 -1.06 1.61 5.52
N VAL A 92 -0.04 1.93 4.73
CA VAL A 92 1.34 1.42 4.90
C VAL A 92 2.43 2.50 4.97
N PRO A 93 2.21 3.66 5.64
CA PRO A 93 3.17 4.77 5.62
C PRO A 93 4.53 4.40 6.23
N GLU A 94 4.54 3.60 7.31
CA GLU A 94 5.77 3.17 7.98
C GLU A 94 6.62 2.27 7.08
N GLU A 95 5.99 1.32 6.38
CA GLU A 95 6.69 0.48 5.43
C GLU A 95 7.22 1.28 4.24
N VAL A 96 6.45 2.25 3.72
CA VAL A 96 6.91 3.13 2.63
C VAL A 96 8.14 3.92 3.07
N GLU A 97 8.14 4.52 4.25
CA GLU A 97 9.31 5.23 4.79
C GLU A 97 10.53 4.31 4.91
N LEU A 98 10.33 3.15 5.53
CA LEU A 98 11.41 2.18 5.75
C LEU A 98 12.00 1.67 4.43
N ILE A 99 11.16 1.33 3.46
CA ILE A 99 11.60 0.83 2.15
C ILE A 99 12.32 1.92 1.36
N THR A 100 11.80 3.15 1.35
CA THR A 100 12.41 4.24 0.59
C THR A 100 13.72 4.75 1.21
N LYS A 101 13.91 4.55 2.52
CA LYS A 101 15.20 4.77 3.20
C LYS A 101 16.24 3.70 2.84
N GLU A 102 15.82 2.44 2.78
CA GLU A 102 16.69 1.30 2.41
C GLU A 102 17.03 1.26 0.92
N ALA A 103 16.10 1.69 0.07
CA ALA A 103 16.20 1.64 -1.38
C ALA A 103 15.80 3.00 -1.99
N PRO A 104 16.72 4.00 -2.00
CA PRO A 104 16.41 5.36 -2.48
C PRO A 104 15.89 5.41 -3.92
N GLN A 105 16.23 4.44 -4.77
CA GLN A 105 15.68 4.32 -6.12
C GLN A 105 14.16 4.13 -6.13
N LEU A 106 13.60 3.43 -5.13
CA LEU A 106 12.16 3.22 -4.99
C LEU A 106 11.44 4.48 -4.50
N LYS A 107 12.16 5.39 -3.80
CA LYS A 107 11.61 6.70 -3.42
C LYS A 107 11.15 7.49 -4.64
N LYS A 108 11.90 7.41 -5.74
CA LYS A 108 11.55 8.09 -6.99
C LYS A 108 10.21 7.58 -7.56
N ASN A 109 9.93 6.28 -7.47
CA ASN A 109 8.65 5.73 -7.93
C ASN A 109 7.48 6.30 -7.13
N VAL A 110 7.62 6.34 -5.79
CA VAL A 110 6.58 6.90 -4.90
C VAL A 110 6.35 8.38 -5.18
N VAL A 111 7.42 9.18 -5.24
CA VAL A 111 7.33 10.63 -5.49
C VAL A 111 6.70 10.89 -6.85
N ASN A 112 7.22 10.26 -7.91
CA ASN A 112 6.67 10.44 -9.25
C ASN A 112 5.19 10.06 -9.30
N PHE A 113 4.80 8.93 -8.70
CA PHE A 113 3.40 8.48 -8.70
C PHE A 113 2.47 9.50 -8.02
N ILE A 114 2.87 10.05 -6.87
CA ILE A 114 2.09 11.05 -6.14
C ILE A 114 2.05 12.39 -6.90
N GLU A 115 3.12 12.73 -7.63
CA GLU A 115 3.21 14.00 -8.35
C GLU A 115 2.34 14.06 -9.61
N ILE A 116 2.05 12.93 -10.27
CA ILE A 116 1.29 12.91 -11.55
C ILE A 116 -0.04 13.65 -11.45
N TRP A 117 -0.79 13.45 -10.36
CA TRP A 117 -2.11 14.06 -10.18
C TRP A 117 -2.14 15.10 -9.08
N ARG A 118 -0.98 15.54 -8.58
CA ARG A 118 -0.91 16.58 -7.53
C ARG A 118 -1.64 17.85 -7.98
N ASP A 119 -1.39 18.28 -9.21
CA ASP A 119 -1.99 19.50 -9.75
C ASP A 119 -3.50 19.35 -9.97
N GLU A 120 -3.95 18.17 -10.37
CA GLU A 120 -5.38 17.87 -10.55
C GLU A 120 -6.11 17.77 -9.21
N PHE A 121 -5.51 17.10 -8.23
CA PHE A 121 -6.02 17.01 -6.87
C PHE A 121 -6.13 18.41 -6.22
N VAL A 122 -5.10 19.26 -6.38
CA VAL A 122 -5.13 20.66 -5.93
C VAL A 122 -6.28 21.44 -6.57
N ARG A 123 -6.58 21.21 -7.85
CA ARG A 123 -7.72 21.85 -8.54
C ARG A 123 -9.06 21.35 -8.00
N ILE A 124 -9.18 20.07 -7.64
CA ILE A 124 -10.41 19.48 -7.10
C ILE A 124 -10.70 20.01 -5.69
N ILE A 125 -9.68 20.10 -4.82
CA ILE A 125 -9.84 20.55 -3.44
C ILE A 125 -9.89 22.08 -3.29
N ASN A 126 -9.35 22.83 -4.28
CA ASN A 126 -9.39 24.29 -4.30
C ASN A 126 -9.92 24.81 -5.64
N PRO A 127 -11.25 24.70 -5.89
CA PRO A 127 -11.85 25.08 -7.17
C PRO A 127 -11.71 26.58 -7.50
N LYS A 128 -11.33 27.43 -6.54
CA LYS A 128 -11.14 28.88 -6.74
C LYS A 128 -9.96 29.24 -7.64
N ASN A 129 -9.01 28.33 -7.86
CA ASN A 129 -7.85 28.56 -8.73
C ASN A 129 -8.13 28.40 -10.24
N ASN A 130 -9.37 28.07 -10.64
CA ASN A 130 -9.78 27.97 -12.06
C ASN A 130 -10.41 29.27 -12.61
N SER A 131 -10.15 30.41 -11.96
CA SER A 131 -10.71 31.70 -12.35
C SER A 131 -9.70 32.55 -13.14
N LEU A 132 -9.16 32.05 -14.25
CA LEU A 132 -8.44 32.85 -15.25
C LEU A 132 -8.65 32.29 -16.66
#